data_AF-K1SVA5-F1
#
_entry.id   AF-K1SVA5-F1
#
_cell.length_a   1.000
_cell.length_b   1.000
_cell.length_c   1.000
_cell.angle_alpha   90.00
_cell.angle_beta   90.00
_cell.angle_gamma   90.00
#
_symmetry.space_group_name_H-M   'P 1'
#
loop_
_entity.id
_entity.type
_entity.pdbx_description
1 polymer ?
#
loop_
_entity_poly.entity_id
_entity_poly.type
_entity_poly.pdbx_seq_one_letter_code
_entity_poly.pdbx_strand_id
1 'polypeptide(L)'
;TSEVMEAFKAVETAKQGKETALNNANKYRNEQLPLAQAQADGIIKDAEAQKTERINEATAQVARFNAMYEEYIKNPTITKQRMFYEAMEEVLPDLKVVIESPNGNTQTFYPLESFTGTTTGSSTENSTSETAQ
;
A
#
# COMPACT_ATOMS: atom_id res chain seq x y z
N THR A 1 -51.68 -55.20 12.37
CA THR A 1 -51.96 -53.77 12.09
C THR A 1 -50.79 -52.84 12.38
N SER A 2 -49.71 -53.29 13.04
CA SER A 2 -48.48 -52.50 13.26
C SER A 2 -47.65 -52.26 12.00
N GLU A 3 -47.49 -53.29 11.17
CA GLU A 3 -46.62 -53.30 9.98
C GLU A 3 -47.01 -52.23 8.93
N VAL A 4 -48.32 -52.01 8.77
CA VAL A 4 -48.87 -50.98 7.87
C VAL A 4 -48.55 -49.57 8.39
N MET A 5 -48.68 -49.33 9.70
CA MET A 5 -48.33 -48.03 10.30
C MET A 5 -46.84 -47.72 10.19
N GLU A 6 -45.99 -48.74 10.32
CA GLU A 6 -44.54 -48.60 10.18
C GLU A 6 -44.15 -48.27 8.74
N ALA A 7 -44.77 -48.94 7.75
CA ALA A 7 -44.58 -48.62 6.33
C ALA A 7 -45.02 -47.19 5.99
N PHE A 8 -46.15 -46.72 6.53
CA PHE A 8 -46.59 -45.32 6.34
C PHE A 8 -45.62 -44.32 6.98
N LYS A 9 -45.11 -44.59 8.19
CA LYS A 9 -44.08 -43.77 8.83
C LYS A 9 -42.78 -43.74 8.03
N ALA A 10 -42.38 -44.86 7.44
CA ALA A 10 -41.17 -44.94 6.62
C ALA A 10 -41.30 -44.09 5.35
N VAL A 11 -42.45 -44.11 4.67
CA VAL A 11 -42.70 -43.25 3.50
C VAL A 11 -42.64 -41.77 3.85
N GLU A 12 -43.21 -41.37 4.98
CA GLU A 12 -43.18 -39.97 5.42
C GLU A 12 -41.77 -39.53 5.81
N THR A 13 -41.03 -40.38 6.54
CA THR A 13 -39.63 -40.14 6.88
C THR A 13 -38.76 -40.01 5.62
N ALA A 14 -39.00 -40.85 4.61
CA ALA A 14 -38.29 -40.77 3.33
C ALA A 14 -38.59 -39.46 2.57
N LYS A 15 -39.84 -38.98 2.58
CA LYS A 15 -40.20 -37.68 2.00
C LYS A 15 -39.51 -36.52 2.72
N GLN A 16 -39.49 -36.54 4.04
CA GLN A 16 -38.86 -35.50 4.85
C GLN A 16 -37.34 -35.50 4.68
N GLY A 17 -36.73 -36.68 4.56
CA GLY A 17 -35.32 -36.86 4.22
C GLY A 17 -34.98 -36.31 2.82
N LYS A 18 -35.82 -36.59 1.83
CA LYS A 18 -35.68 -36.02 0.48
C LYS A 18 -35.73 -34.49 0.50
N GLU A 19 -36.71 -33.92 1.19
CA GLU A 19 -36.87 -32.46 1.28
C GLU A 19 -35.65 -31.80 1.95
N THR A 20 -35.16 -32.43 3.04
CA THR A 20 -33.96 -31.98 3.74
C THR A 20 -32.72 -32.04 2.83
N ALA A 21 -32.55 -33.11 2.08
CA ALA A 21 -31.44 -33.25 1.13
C ALA A 21 -31.50 -32.19 0.02
N LEU A 22 -32.71 -31.91 -0.51
CA LEU A 22 -32.93 -30.90 -1.53
C LEU A 22 -32.62 -29.49 -1.00
N ASN A 23 -33.08 -29.16 0.20
CA ASN A 23 -32.81 -27.88 0.84
C ASN A 23 -31.31 -27.69 1.11
N ASN A 24 -30.62 -28.73 1.61
CA ASN A 24 -29.18 -28.69 1.82
C ASN A 24 -28.39 -28.49 0.52
N ALA A 25 -28.80 -29.17 -0.57
CA ALA A 25 -28.18 -29.00 -1.88
C ALA A 25 -28.41 -27.58 -2.43
N ASN A 26 -29.62 -27.04 -2.28
CA ASN A 26 -29.94 -25.67 -2.67
C ASN A 26 -29.16 -24.65 -1.84
N LYS A 27 -29.02 -24.86 -0.52
CA LYS A 27 -28.19 -24.03 0.35
C LYS A 27 -26.73 -24.04 -0.11
N TYR A 28 -26.16 -25.22 -0.36
CA TYR A 28 -24.78 -25.35 -0.83
C TYR A 28 -24.58 -24.63 -2.18
N ARG A 29 -25.50 -24.78 -3.13
CA ARG A 29 -25.46 -24.06 -4.40
C ARG A 29 -25.52 -22.55 -4.21
N ASN A 30 -26.44 -22.08 -3.36
CA ASN A 30 -26.65 -20.67 -3.08
C ASN A 30 -25.50 -20.04 -2.31
N GLU A 31 -24.66 -20.84 -1.64
CA GLU A 31 -23.45 -20.37 -0.97
C GLU A 31 -22.25 -20.37 -1.93
N GLN A 32 -22.03 -21.46 -2.67
CA GLN A 32 -20.85 -21.60 -3.52
C GLN A 32 -20.87 -20.74 -4.78
N LEU A 33 -22.03 -20.58 -5.42
CA LEU A 33 -22.15 -19.80 -6.64
C LEU A 33 -21.76 -18.32 -6.44
N PRO A 34 -22.33 -17.58 -5.45
CA PRO A 34 -21.93 -16.20 -5.22
C PRO A 34 -20.51 -16.07 -4.69
N LEU A 35 -20.01 -17.06 -3.93
CA LEU A 35 -18.63 -17.05 -3.46
C LEU A 35 -17.64 -17.16 -4.63
N ALA A 36 -17.90 -18.06 -5.58
CA ALA A 36 -17.11 -18.18 -6.80
C ALA A 36 -17.19 -16.93 -7.68
N GLN A 37 -18.36 -16.30 -7.79
CA GLN A 37 -18.52 -15.02 -8.50
C GLN A 37 -17.73 -13.89 -7.82
N ALA A 38 -17.82 -13.77 -6.49
CA ALA A 38 -17.06 -12.78 -5.74
C ALA A 38 -15.54 -12.97 -5.88
N GLN A 39 -15.07 -14.22 -5.90
CA GLN A 39 -13.66 -14.53 -6.16
C GLN A 39 -13.24 -14.13 -7.57
N ALA A 40 -14.05 -14.45 -8.59
CA ALA A 40 -13.76 -14.07 -9.97
C ALA A 40 -13.70 -12.54 -10.13
N ASP A 41 -14.69 -11.83 -9.57
CA ASP A 41 -14.73 -10.36 -9.59
C ASP A 41 -13.56 -9.75 -8.82
N GLY A 42 -13.14 -10.36 -7.71
CA GLY A 42 -11.96 -9.97 -6.95
C GLY A 42 -10.70 -10.04 -7.79
N ILE A 43 -10.47 -11.16 -8.48
CA ILE A 43 -9.30 -11.34 -9.36
C ILE A 43 -9.28 -10.29 -10.48
N ILE A 44 -10.44 -9.99 -11.08
CA ILE A 44 -10.53 -8.98 -12.14
C ILE A 44 -10.19 -7.60 -11.59
N LYS A 45 -10.75 -7.22 -10.44
CA LYS A 45 -10.47 -5.92 -9.80
C LYS A 45 -9.02 -5.79 -9.38
N ASP A 46 -8.42 -6.85 -8.85
CA ASP A 46 -7.00 -6.85 -8.49
C ASP A 46 -6.11 -6.66 -9.73
N ALA A 47 -6.45 -7.33 -10.83
CA ALA A 47 -5.74 -7.16 -12.09
C ALA A 47 -5.88 -5.74 -12.66
N GLU A 48 -7.07 -5.14 -12.59
CA GLU A 48 -7.31 -3.74 -12.98
C GLU A 48 -6.56 -2.74 -12.09
N ALA A 49 -6.51 -3.00 -10.79
CA ALA A 49 -5.77 -2.20 -9.82
C ALA A 49 -4.27 -2.24 -10.14
N GLN A 50 -3.68 -3.44 -10.30
CA GLN A 50 -2.27 -3.60 -10.66
C GLN A 50 -1.93 -2.94 -12.00
N LYS A 51 -2.80 -3.08 -13.00
CA LYS A 51 -2.64 -2.39 -14.28
C LYS A 51 -2.57 -0.88 -14.08
N THR A 52 -3.50 -0.32 -13.31
CA THR A 52 -3.57 1.12 -13.05
C THR A 52 -2.36 1.60 -12.25
N GLU A 53 -1.96 0.85 -11.23
CA GLU A 53 -0.76 1.09 -10.43
C GLU A 53 0.48 1.17 -11.33
N ARG A 54 0.71 0.17 -12.20
CA ARG A 54 1.86 0.18 -13.12
C ARG A 54 1.86 1.38 -14.08
N ILE A 55 0.69 1.75 -14.60
CA ILE A 55 0.57 2.91 -15.50
C ILE A 55 0.91 4.20 -14.75
N ASN A 56 0.37 4.35 -13.53
CA ASN A 56 0.63 5.53 -12.70
C ASN A 56 2.08 5.61 -12.27
N GLU A 57 2.68 4.48 -11.89
CA GLU A 57 4.10 4.39 -11.55
C GLU A 57 4.98 4.79 -12.74
N ALA A 58 4.72 4.22 -13.93
CA ALA A 58 5.45 4.59 -15.14
C ALA A 58 5.30 6.08 -15.47
N THR A 59 4.08 6.63 -15.34
CA THR A 59 3.81 8.05 -15.57
C THR A 59 4.55 8.94 -14.57
N ALA A 60 4.58 8.55 -13.29
CA ALA A 60 5.29 9.26 -12.24
C ALA A 60 6.81 9.22 -12.45
N GLN A 61 7.35 8.08 -12.87
CA GLN A 61 8.77 7.94 -13.22
C GLN A 61 9.15 8.83 -14.40
N VAL A 62 8.33 8.86 -15.46
CA VAL A 62 8.54 9.75 -16.61
C VAL A 62 8.46 11.22 -16.19
N ALA A 63 7.49 11.60 -15.37
CA ALA A 63 7.37 12.96 -14.87
C ALA A 63 8.59 13.39 -14.04
N ARG A 64 9.08 12.52 -13.14
CA ARG A 64 10.32 12.75 -12.38
C ARG A 64 11.53 12.90 -13.30
N PHE A 65 11.67 12.02 -14.29
CA PHE A 65 12.76 12.07 -15.24
C PHE A 65 12.76 13.37 -16.04
N ASN A 66 11.60 13.79 -16.56
CA ASN A 66 11.47 15.02 -17.33
C ASN A 66 11.80 16.26 -16.49
N ALA A 67 11.28 16.35 -15.25
CA ALA A 67 11.60 17.44 -14.34
C ALA A 67 13.11 17.52 -14.05
N MET A 68 13.75 16.36 -13.85
CA MET A 68 15.19 16.27 -13.62
C MET A 68 16.00 16.64 -14.87
N TYR A 69 15.53 16.26 -16.05
CA TYR A 69 16.15 16.60 -17.33
C TYR A 69 16.09 18.11 -17.62
N GLU A 70 14.97 18.77 -17.31
CA GLU A 70 14.85 20.23 -17.43
C GLU A 70 15.86 20.96 -16.54
N GLU A 71 16.03 20.53 -15.29
CA GLU A 71 17.02 21.10 -14.38
C GLU A 71 18.46 20.77 -14.82
N TYR A 72 18.69 19.58 -15.37
CA TYR A 72 19.99 19.20 -15.93
C TYR A 72 20.40 20.10 -17.10
N ILE A 73 19.47 20.46 -17.99
CA ILE A 73 19.74 21.39 -19.09
C ILE A 73 20.13 22.76 -18.55
N LYS A 74 19.45 23.25 -17.51
CA LYS A 74 19.73 24.57 -16.91
C LYS A 74 21.10 24.61 -16.23
N ASN A 75 21.43 23.58 -15.44
CA ASN A 75 22.70 23.50 -14.73
C ASN A 75 23.22 22.06 -14.60
N PRO A 76 24.05 21.60 -15.55
CA PRO A 76 24.48 20.20 -15.60
C PRO A 76 25.49 19.84 -14.52
N THR A 77 26.33 20.78 -14.07
CA THR A 77 27.39 20.51 -13.09
C THR A 77 26.81 20.26 -11.69
N ILE A 78 25.92 21.14 -11.24
CA ILE A 78 25.29 21.03 -9.91
C ILE A 78 24.34 19.83 -9.85
N THR A 79 23.57 19.59 -10.93
CA THR A 79 22.63 18.45 -10.99
C THR A 79 23.36 17.10 -10.92
N LYS A 80 24.51 16.95 -11.60
CA LYS A 80 25.34 15.73 -11.49
C LYS A 80 25.90 15.52 -10.10
N GLN A 81 26.39 16.59 -9.47
CA GLN A 81 26.92 16.51 -8.10
C GLN A 81 25.81 16.11 -7.12
N ARG A 82 24.63 16.72 -7.24
CA ARG A 82 23.46 16.38 -6.41
C ARG A 82 23.06 14.91 -6.58
N MET A 83 22.89 14.43 -7.81
CA MET A 83 22.60 13.02 -8.09
C MET A 83 23.63 12.08 -7.47
N PHE A 84 24.92 12.43 -7.56
CA PHE A 84 25.98 11.62 -7.00
C PHE A 84 25.88 11.52 -5.48
N TYR A 85 25.64 12.65 -4.79
CA TYR A 85 25.48 12.64 -3.34
C TYR A 85 24.21 11.92 -2.90
N GLU A 86 23.07 12.12 -3.58
CA GLU A 86 21.81 11.40 -3.30
C GLU A 86 21.99 9.88 -3.47
N ALA A 87 22.62 9.43 -4.56
CA ALA A 87 22.88 8.02 -4.79
C ALA A 87 23.88 7.42 -3.79
N MET A 88 24.89 8.19 -3.37
CA MET A 88 25.86 7.75 -2.36
C MET A 88 25.24 7.65 -0.96
N GLU A 89 24.30 8.54 -0.62
CA GLU A 89 23.51 8.46 0.62
C GLU A 89 22.62 7.21 0.64
N GLU A 90 21.96 6.90 -0.48
CA GLU A 90 21.11 5.71 -0.59
C GLU A 90 21.90 4.40 -0.50
N VAL A 91 23.05 4.32 -1.17
CA VAL A 91 23.87 3.10 -1.22
C VAL A 91 24.74 2.93 0.03
N LEU A 92 25.20 4.03 0.63
CA LEU A 92 26.08 4.05 1.79
C LEU A 92 25.55 5.03 2.85
N PRO A 93 24.54 4.65 3.65
CA PRO A 93 23.94 5.53 4.64
C PRO A 93 24.91 5.98 5.75
N ASP A 94 25.99 5.23 5.99
CA ASP A 94 27.03 5.57 6.97
C ASP A 94 28.21 6.37 6.38
N LEU A 95 28.11 6.84 5.13
CA LEU A 95 29.18 7.57 4.45
C LEU A 95 29.42 8.94 5.12
N LYS A 96 30.66 9.16 5.58
CA LYS A 96 31.12 10.47 6.08
C LYS A 96 31.84 11.23 4.98
N VAL A 97 31.24 12.32 4.50
CA VAL A 97 31.87 13.22 3.53
C VAL A 97 32.76 14.23 4.26
N VAL A 98 34.08 14.14 4.04
CA VAL A 98 35.07 15.09 4.56
C VAL A 98 35.59 15.93 3.39
N ILE A 99 35.28 17.23 3.38
CA ILE A 99 35.79 18.16 2.37
C ILE A 99 37.04 18.85 2.94
N GLU A 100 38.21 18.50 2.43
CA GLU A 100 39.45 19.21 2.75
C GLU A 100 39.55 20.48 1.91
N SER A 101 39.55 21.64 2.57
CA SER A 101 39.94 22.90 1.92
C SER A 101 41.46 22.97 1.79
N PRO A 102 42.01 23.54 0.70
CA PRO A 102 43.46 23.57 0.42
C PRO A 102 44.31 24.32 1.47
N ASN A 103 43.70 24.93 2.48
CA ASN A 103 44.36 25.63 3.59
C ASN A 103 44.49 24.78 4.88
N GLY A 104 44.37 23.46 4.80
CA GLY A 104 44.70 22.56 5.92
C GLY A 104 43.76 22.62 7.14
N ASN A 105 42.58 23.22 6.98
CA ASN A 105 41.55 23.26 8.02
C ASN A 105 40.44 22.27 7.65
N THR A 106 40.51 21.06 8.21
CA THR A 106 39.55 19.98 8.01
C THR A 106 38.29 20.28 8.83
N GLN A 107 37.25 20.82 8.19
CA GLN A 107 35.94 20.98 8.82
C GLN A 107 35.13 19.70 8.56
N THR A 108 35.03 18.83 9.56
CA THR A 108 34.17 17.64 9.52
C THR A 108 32.71 18.08 9.62
N PHE A 109 31.98 18.09 8.50
CA PHE A 109 30.52 18.16 8.56
C PHE A 109 30.02 16.81 9.10
N TYR A 110 29.53 16.82 10.35
CA TYR A 110 28.74 15.75 10.94
C TYR A 110 27.49 15.49 10.09
N PRO A 111 26.91 14.27 10.13
CA PRO A 111 25.98 13.76 9.12
C PRO A 111 24.91 14.80 8.81
N LEU A 112 24.77 15.08 7.51
CA LEU A 112 23.76 15.99 6.99
C LEU A 112 22.41 15.54 7.56
N GLU A 113 21.81 16.34 8.43
CA GLU A 113 20.40 16.13 8.77
C GLU A 113 19.63 16.07 7.46
N SER A 114 18.81 15.04 7.31
CA SER A 114 18.00 14.79 6.13
C SER A 114 17.26 16.08 5.74
N PHE A 115 17.54 16.59 4.55
CA PHE A 115 16.87 17.78 4.00
C PHE A 115 15.36 17.56 3.77
N THR A 116 14.85 16.35 3.99
CA THR A 116 13.41 16.06 4.00
C THR A 116 12.83 16.16 5.41
N GLY A 117 13.05 17.30 6.06
CA GLY A 117 12.24 17.71 7.21
C GLY A 117 10.82 17.97 6.74
N THR A 118 9.96 16.96 6.87
CA THR A 118 8.51 17.16 6.85
C THR A 118 8.19 18.26 7.86
N THR A 119 7.67 19.38 7.36
CA THR A 119 7.06 20.42 8.19
C THR A 119 5.76 19.87 8.77
N THR A 120 5.89 18.95 9.73
CA THR A 120 4.79 18.57 10.63
C THR A 120 4.80 19.58 11.76
N GLY A 121 3.66 20.24 11.92
CA GLY A 121 3.53 21.51 12.61
C GLY A 121 3.94 21.50 14.08
N SER A 122 4.62 22.59 14.45
CA SER A 122 4.70 23.07 15.82
C SER A 122 3.96 24.41 15.88
N SER A 123 2.63 24.34 15.92
CA SER A 123 1.80 25.39 16.55
C SER A 123 1.45 24.89 17.95
N THR A 124 2.44 24.94 18.85
CA THR A 124 2.17 24.95 20.29
C THR A 124 1.79 26.39 20.63
N GLU A 125 0.50 26.71 20.48
CA GLU A 125 -0.05 27.96 21.00
C GLU A 125 -0.15 27.86 22.53
N ASN A 126 0.73 28.62 23.15
CA ASN A 126 0.83 28.87 24.57
C ASN A 126 -0.49 29.45 25.11
N SER A 127 -1.23 28.65 25.88
CA SER A 127 -2.32 29.12 26.74
C SER A 127 -1.74 30.02 27.83
N THR A 128 -1.73 31.32 27.58
CA THR A 128 -1.44 32.32 28.63
C THR A 128 -2.76 32.66 29.29
N SER A 129 -2.91 32.14 30.51
CA SER A 129 -3.90 32.53 31.50
C SER A 129 -3.93 34.05 31.70
N GLU A 130 -5.06 34.67 31.35
CA GLU A 130 -5.40 36.04 31.72
C GLU A 130 -6.58 35.99 32.70
N THR A 131 -6.27 36.05 33.99
CA THR A 131 -7.21 36.32 35.08
C THR A 131 -6.42 37.05 36.16
N ALA A 132 -6.54 38.38 36.20
CA ALA A 132 -6.50 39.23 37.41
C ALA A 132 -6.24 40.70 37.02
N GLN A 133 -7.32 41.47 36.82
CA GLN A 133 -7.61 42.70 37.58
C GLN A 133 -9.03 43.19 37.27
#